data_AF-A0A7W9YTN3-F1
#
_entry.id   AF-A0A7W9YTN3-F1
#
_cell.length_a   1.000
_cell.length_b   1.000
_cell.length_c   1.000
_cell.angle_alpha   90.00
_cell.angle_beta   90.00
_cell.angle_gamma   90.00
#
_symmetry.space_group_name_H-M   'P 1'
#
loop_
_entity.id
_entity.type
_entity.pdbx_description
1 polymer ?
#
loop_
_entity_poly.entity_id
_entity_poly.type
_entity_poly.pdbx_seq_one_letter_code
_entity_poly.pdbx_strand_id
1 'polypeptide(L)'
;MCQKKMNIFYNRRGFTLIEVLLSIVILSFVVSGMFMFFTHAMTYTAYSQSKTVAVNIARGVIHYMERLDFQTINTYVHDHMTEQTPFIRFDASSCSNTSLFPNENVCQAVFAPTVNNVTYDEEDVQAWLIPYDQAIWSNIKTNPPSEFPDPLKQTIQNEKDIKENVSDYLLRLYVTVRSNNEVIVLKGVIANESIR
;
A
#
# COMPACT_ATOMS: atom_id res chain seq x y z
N MET A 1 76.84 -4.73 2.40
CA MET A 1 76.72 -3.49 1.60
C MET A 1 76.03 -3.84 0.29
N CYS A 2 74.83 -3.31 0.04
CA CYS A 2 74.23 -3.04 -1.29
C CYS A 2 72.73 -2.75 -1.11
N GLN A 3 72.37 -1.46 -1.00
CA GLN A 3 70.99 -1.01 -1.14
C GLN A 3 70.62 -0.98 -2.63
N LYS A 4 69.62 -1.77 -3.00
CA LYS A 4 69.01 -1.76 -4.34
C LYS A 4 68.22 -0.46 -4.52
N LYS A 5 68.80 0.52 -5.21
CA LYS A 5 68.08 1.74 -5.62
C LYS A 5 67.01 1.37 -6.66
N MET A 6 65.74 1.42 -6.24
CA MET A 6 64.61 1.34 -7.14
C MET A 6 64.46 2.67 -7.86
N ASN A 7 65.03 2.77 -9.06
CA ASN A 7 64.93 3.95 -9.90
C ASN A 7 63.59 3.90 -10.65
N ILE A 8 62.55 4.51 -10.07
CA ILE A 8 61.29 4.78 -10.79
C ILE A 8 61.64 5.84 -11.86
N PHE A 9 61.82 5.38 -13.10
CA PHE A 9 61.98 6.28 -14.25
C PHE A 9 60.72 7.12 -14.41
N TYR A 10 60.78 8.39 -13.99
CA TYR A 10 59.78 9.38 -14.33
C TYR A 10 59.97 9.78 -15.80
N ASN A 11 59.26 9.08 -16.70
CA ASN A 11 59.16 9.46 -18.10
C ASN A 11 58.35 10.76 -18.20
N ARG A 12 59.00 11.91 -18.44
CA ARG A 12 58.36 13.23 -18.55
C ARG A 12 57.67 13.45 -19.91
N ARG A 13 56.92 12.47 -20.40
CA ARG A 13 56.00 12.67 -21.53
C ARG A 13 54.63 12.99 -20.92
N GLY A 14 54.27 14.28 -20.93
CA GLY A 14 52.90 14.68 -20.59
C GLY A 14 51.91 14.14 -21.62
N PHE A 15 50.64 14.00 -21.23
CA PHE A 15 49.58 13.66 -22.17
C PHE A 15 49.46 14.74 -23.23
N THR A 16 49.21 14.33 -24.47
CA THR A 16 48.88 15.27 -25.53
C THR A 16 47.49 15.86 -25.29
N LEU A 17 47.25 17.07 -25.78
CA LEU A 17 45.96 17.75 -25.60
C LEU A 17 44.80 16.93 -26.20
N ILE A 18 45.03 16.23 -27.31
CA ILE A 18 44.04 15.37 -27.96
C ILE A 18 43.69 14.13 -27.12
N GLU A 19 44.67 13.51 -26.45
CA GLU A 19 44.44 12.34 -25.58
C GLU A 19 43.61 12.71 -24.35
N VAL A 20 43.88 13.87 -23.75
CA VAL A 20 43.10 14.37 -22.60
C VAL A 20 41.68 14.70 -23.05
N LEU A 21 41.51 15.36 -24.20
CA LEU A 21 40.19 15.71 -24.72
C LEU A 21 39.37 14.46 -25.04
N LEU A 22 39.96 13.46 -25.71
CA LEU A 22 39.30 12.20 -26.01
C LEU A 22 38.89 11.44 -24.72
N SER A 23 39.78 11.42 -23.71
CA SER A 23 39.50 10.77 -22.42
C SER A 23 38.33 11.43 -21.68
N ILE A 24 38.26 12.76 -21.68
CA ILE A 24 37.15 13.51 -21.08
C ILE A 24 35.84 13.22 -21.82
N VAL A 25 35.85 13.15 -23.15
CA VAL A 25 34.66 12.83 -23.96
C VAL A 25 34.14 11.44 -23.61
N ILE A 26 35.01 10.42 -23.59
CA ILE A 26 34.64 9.06 -23.22
C ILE A 26 34.09 9.02 -21.79
N LEU A 27 34.77 9.67 -20.84
CA LEU A 27 34.31 9.75 -19.46
C LEU A 27 32.93 10.40 -19.35
N SER A 28 32.66 11.44 -20.14
CA SER A 28 31.38 12.17 -20.13
C SER A 28 30.21 11.29 -20.56
N PHE A 29 30.40 10.45 -21.59
CA PHE A 29 29.40 9.46 -21.99
C PHE A 29 29.13 8.44 -20.88
N VAL A 30 30.19 7.91 -20.25
CA VAL A 30 30.05 6.92 -19.16
C VAL A 30 29.31 7.53 -17.97
N VAL A 31 29.72 8.71 -17.51
CA VAL A 31 29.10 9.40 -16.37
C VAL A 31 27.63 9.73 -16.67
N SER A 32 27.31 10.16 -17.89
CA SER A 32 25.93 10.46 -18.28
C SER A 32 25.04 9.21 -18.23
N GLY A 33 25.53 8.08 -18.74
CA GLY A 33 24.83 6.80 -18.65
C GLY A 33 24.60 6.35 -17.20
N MET A 34 25.61 6.51 -16.34
CA MET A 34 25.49 6.21 -14.91
C MET A 34 24.47 7.12 -14.21
N PHE A 35 24.44 8.41 -14.55
CA PHE A 35 23.51 9.37 -13.94
C PHE A 35 22.04 9.05 -14.26
N MET A 36 21.77 8.58 -15.48
CA MET A 36 20.45 8.10 -15.88
C MET A 36 20.01 6.91 -15.02
N PHE A 37 20.89 5.92 -14.85
CA PHE A 37 20.62 4.76 -13.99
C PHE A 37 20.37 5.18 -12.53
N PHE A 38 21.20 6.07 -11.98
CA PHE A 38 21.02 6.56 -10.61
C PHE A 38 19.69 7.28 -10.41
N THR A 39 19.27 8.09 -11.38
CA THR A 39 17.98 8.78 -11.32
C THR A 39 16.83 7.78 -11.25
N HIS A 40 16.83 6.75 -12.10
CA HIS A 40 15.82 5.70 -12.07
C HIS A 40 15.83 4.87 -10.78
N ALA A 41 17.01 4.57 -10.24
CA ALA A 41 17.14 3.86 -8.97
C ALA A 41 16.58 4.68 -7.80
N MET A 42 16.82 5.99 -7.78
CA MET A 42 16.28 6.89 -6.77
C MET A 42 14.75 6.99 -6.85
N THR A 43 14.18 7.14 -8.04
CA THR A 43 12.71 7.18 -8.21
C THR A 43 12.06 5.88 -7.77
N TYR A 44 12.66 4.73 -8.10
CA TYR A 44 12.17 3.43 -7.65
C TYR A 44 12.23 3.31 -6.12
N THR A 45 13.32 3.74 -5.50
CA THR A 45 13.48 3.72 -4.04
C THR A 45 12.40 4.57 -3.35
N ALA A 46 12.15 5.78 -3.84
CA ALA A 46 11.10 6.65 -3.31
C ALA A 46 9.71 6.02 -3.43
N TYR A 47 9.42 5.41 -4.58
CA TYR A 47 8.17 4.69 -4.79
C TYR A 47 8.00 3.49 -3.86
N SER A 48 9.05 2.67 -3.68
CA SER A 48 9.03 1.53 -2.74
C SER A 48 8.85 1.96 -1.28
N GLN A 49 9.44 3.08 -0.88
CA GLN A 49 9.23 3.66 0.45
C GLN A 49 7.77 4.09 0.64
N SER A 50 7.20 4.80 -0.33
CA SER A 50 5.79 5.22 -0.31
C SER A 50 4.84 4.02 -0.19
N LYS A 51 5.11 2.95 -0.96
CA LYS A 51 4.36 1.70 -0.90
C LYS A 51 4.44 1.03 0.47
N THR A 52 5.63 1.05 1.09
CA THR A 52 5.82 0.48 2.44
C THR A 52 5.00 1.24 3.49
N VAL A 53 4.95 2.57 3.38
CA VAL A 53 4.11 3.42 4.24
C VAL A 53 2.63 3.07 4.07
N ALA A 54 2.13 3.03 2.83
CA ALA A 54 0.74 2.70 2.53
C ALA A 54 0.33 1.32 3.07
N VAL A 55 1.20 0.32 2.91
CA VAL A 55 0.97 -1.02 3.48
C VAL A 55 0.90 -0.98 5.01
N ASN A 56 1.75 -0.20 5.68
CA ASN A 56 1.72 -0.09 7.14
C ASN A 56 0.46 0.65 7.64
N ILE A 57 0.02 1.69 6.93
CA ILE A 57 -1.26 2.36 7.20
C ILE A 57 -2.40 1.36 7.08
N ALA A 58 -2.47 0.62 5.96
CA ALA A 58 -3.51 -0.37 5.73
C ALA A 58 -3.54 -1.46 6.82
N ARG A 59 -2.37 -1.93 7.28
CA ARG A 59 -2.28 -2.86 8.43
C ARG A 59 -2.80 -2.23 9.72
N GLY A 60 -2.49 -0.96 9.97
CA GLY A 60 -3.00 -0.21 11.10
C GLY A 60 -4.52 -0.16 11.12
N VAL A 61 -5.13 0.12 9.96
CA VAL A 61 -6.60 0.09 9.79
C VAL A 61 -7.16 -1.31 10.04
N ILE A 62 -6.55 -2.36 9.46
CA ILE A 62 -6.99 -3.75 9.69
C ILE A 62 -6.96 -4.07 11.19
N HIS A 63 -5.86 -3.80 11.88
CA HIS A 63 -5.73 -4.08 13.30
C HIS A 63 -6.68 -3.26 14.16
N TYR A 64 -7.00 -2.04 13.76
CA TYR A 64 -8.01 -1.23 14.44
C TYR A 64 -9.41 -1.84 14.28
N MET A 65 -9.79 -2.18 13.04
CA MET A 65 -11.09 -2.79 12.73
C MET A 65 -11.26 -4.16 13.39
N GLU A 66 -10.21 -4.98 13.47
CA GLU A 66 -10.20 -6.27 14.16
C GLU A 66 -10.42 -6.18 15.68
N ARG A 67 -10.25 -4.99 16.27
CA ARG A 67 -10.47 -4.73 17.70
C ARG A 67 -11.85 -4.19 18.02
N LEU A 68 -12.63 -3.82 17.00
CA LEU A 68 -14.00 -3.36 17.20
C LEU A 68 -14.90 -4.54 17.55
N ASP A 69 -15.99 -4.25 18.25
CA ASP A 69 -16.96 -5.28 18.61
C ASP A 69 -17.60 -5.88 17.35
N PHE A 70 -17.41 -7.18 17.15
CA PHE A 70 -17.90 -7.87 15.96
C PHE A 70 -19.42 -7.78 15.84
N GLN A 71 -20.17 -7.93 16.94
CA GLN A 71 -21.63 -7.91 16.90
C GLN A 71 -22.15 -6.57 16.41
N THR A 72 -21.62 -5.47 16.97
CA THR A 72 -21.96 -4.11 16.59
C THR A 72 -21.68 -3.85 15.11
N ILE A 73 -20.49 -4.22 14.62
CA ILE A 73 -20.13 -4.04 13.20
C ILE A 73 -20.98 -4.94 12.30
N ASN A 74 -21.20 -6.20 12.68
CA ASN A 74 -21.98 -7.14 11.89
C ASN A 74 -23.44 -6.70 11.76
N THR A 75 -24.06 -6.25 12.85
CA THR A 75 -25.42 -5.68 12.81
C THR A 75 -25.48 -4.46 11.91
N TYR A 76 -24.51 -3.53 12.06
CA TYR A 76 -24.46 -2.35 11.21
C TYR A 76 -24.36 -2.70 9.71
N VAL A 77 -23.51 -3.67 9.37
CA VAL A 77 -23.36 -4.19 8.00
C VAL A 77 -24.68 -4.73 7.48
N HIS A 78 -25.39 -5.56 8.24
CA HIS A 78 -26.67 -6.11 7.81
C HIS A 78 -27.77 -5.05 7.67
N ASP A 79 -27.80 -4.05 8.56
CA ASP A 79 -28.84 -3.01 8.58
C ASP A 79 -28.69 -1.97 7.47
N HIS A 80 -27.46 -1.73 6.99
CA HIS A 80 -27.16 -0.67 6.02
C HIS A 80 -26.82 -1.19 4.62
N MET A 81 -26.77 -2.51 4.45
CA MET A 81 -26.58 -3.12 3.14
C MET A 81 -27.88 -3.12 2.33
N THR A 82 -27.73 -2.93 1.02
CA THR A 82 -28.83 -3.02 0.06
C THR A 82 -28.43 -3.93 -1.09
N GLU A 83 -29.39 -4.29 -1.96
CA GLU A 83 -29.09 -5.07 -3.17
C GLU A 83 -28.11 -4.32 -4.10
N GLN A 84 -28.16 -2.99 -4.13
CA GLN A 84 -27.29 -2.15 -4.96
C GLN A 84 -25.93 -1.90 -4.30
N THR A 85 -25.87 -1.84 -2.97
CA THR A 85 -24.65 -1.66 -2.18
C THR A 85 -24.46 -2.85 -1.24
N PRO A 86 -24.06 -4.02 -1.76
CA PRO A 86 -23.90 -5.23 -0.95
C PRO A 86 -22.57 -5.25 -0.16
N PHE A 87 -22.15 -4.07 0.30
CA PHE A 87 -20.90 -3.81 1.02
C PHE A 87 -21.07 -2.54 1.85
N ILE A 88 -20.23 -2.39 2.87
CA ILE A 88 -20.10 -1.13 3.62
C ILE A 88 -18.71 -0.54 3.38
N ARG A 89 -18.65 0.78 3.18
CA ARG A 89 -17.40 1.54 3.13
C ARG A 89 -17.26 2.36 4.40
N PHE A 90 -16.08 2.30 5.01
CA PHE A 90 -15.67 3.21 6.07
C PHE A 90 -14.43 3.99 5.63
N ASP A 91 -14.40 5.26 6.02
CA ASP A 91 -13.33 6.22 5.79
C ASP A 91 -13.28 7.18 6.99
N ALA A 92 -12.44 8.23 6.94
CA ALA A 92 -12.29 9.13 8.08
C ALA A 92 -13.60 9.86 8.46
N SER A 93 -14.54 10.08 7.53
CA SER A 93 -15.86 10.68 7.84
C SER A 93 -16.71 9.76 8.74
N SER A 94 -16.48 8.45 8.63
CA SER A 94 -17.22 7.43 9.39
C SER A 94 -16.89 7.48 10.88
N CYS A 95 -15.76 8.08 11.26
CA CYS A 95 -15.31 8.21 12.65
C CYS A 95 -16.24 9.03 13.55
N SER A 96 -17.12 9.85 12.95
CA SER A 96 -18.18 10.57 13.67
C SER A 96 -19.24 9.63 14.27
N ASN A 97 -19.34 8.39 13.76
CA ASN A 97 -20.26 7.39 14.28
C ASN A 97 -19.71 6.70 15.54
N THR A 98 -19.94 7.35 16.68
CA THR A 98 -19.41 6.91 17.99
C THR A 98 -19.95 5.57 18.48
N SER A 99 -21.07 5.06 17.94
CA SER A 99 -21.56 3.72 18.27
C SER A 99 -20.70 2.62 17.65
N LEU A 100 -20.11 2.87 16.48
CA LEU A 100 -19.17 1.96 15.82
C LEU A 100 -17.71 2.22 16.22
N PHE A 101 -17.36 3.49 16.43
CA PHE A 101 -16.01 3.94 16.71
C PHE A 101 -15.99 4.68 18.05
N PRO A 102 -15.73 3.97 19.17
CA PRO A 102 -15.85 4.54 20.52
C PRO A 102 -14.97 5.77 20.78
N ASN A 103 -13.90 5.94 20.00
CA ASN A 103 -13.00 7.07 20.12
C ASN A 103 -12.70 7.66 18.74
N GLU A 104 -13.36 8.79 18.44
CA GLU A 104 -13.23 9.51 17.17
C GLU A 104 -11.77 9.91 16.89
N ASN A 105 -11.02 10.40 17.88
CA ASN A 105 -9.63 10.79 17.69
C ASN A 105 -8.73 9.62 17.29
N VAL A 106 -8.96 8.45 17.90
CA VAL A 106 -8.21 7.22 17.55
C VAL A 106 -8.59 6.74 16.16
N CYS A 107 -9.88 6.78 15.82
CA CYS A 107 -10.37 6.44 14.48
C CYS A 107 -9.77 7.37 13.42
N GLN A 108 -9.81 8.68 13.64
CA GLN A 108 -9.23 9.67 12.72
C GLN A 108 -7.72 9.49 12.60
N ALA A 109 -7.00 9.19 13.68
CA ALA A 109 -5.56 8.91 13.61
C ALA A 109 -5.22 7.65 12.79
N VAL A 110 -6.17 6.73 12.62
CA VAL A 110 -6.02 5.49 11.83
C VAL A 110 -6.42 5.70 10.37
N PHE A 111 -7.53 6.40 10.10
CA PHE A 111 -8.07 6.62 8.76
C PHE A 111 -7.55 7.89 8.07
N ALA A 112 -7.10 8.90 8.80
CA ALA A 112 -6.51 10.13 8.26
C ALA A 112 -5.15 10.47 8.91
N PRO A 113 -4.15 9.55 8.89
CA PRO A 113 -2.86 9.79 9.49
C PRO A 113 -2.03 10.81 8.70
N THR A 114 -1.10 11.48 9.40
CA THR A 114 0.01 12.18 8.76
C THR A 114 1.30 11.38 8.97
N VAL A 115 1.90 10.88 7.89
CA VAL A 115 3.14 10.11 7.92
C VAL A 115 4.16 10.75 6.97
N ASN A 116 5.37 11.01 7.45
CA ASN A 116 6.43 11.68 6.67
C ASN A 116 5.97 12.99 6.01
N ASN A 117 5.19 13.81 6.73
CA ASN A 117 4.58 15.06 6.27
C ASN A 117 3.57 14.91 5.11
N VAL A 118 3.14 13.69 4.80
CA VAL A 118 2.02 13.41 3.90
C VAL A 118 0.79 13.13 4.74
N THR A 119 -0.26 13.91 4.54
CA THR A 119 -1.57 13.70 5.19
C THR A 119 -2.44 12.90 4.25
N TYR A 120 -3.07 11.86 4.80
CA TYR A 120 -4.02 11.00 4.12
C TYR A 120 -5.45 11.40 4.51
N ASP A 121 -6.39 11.27 3.58
CA ASP A 121 -7.80 11.62 3.80
C ASP A 121 -8.78 10.48 3.46
N GLU A 122 -10.07 10.83 3.42
CA GLU A 122 -11.21 9.92 3.17
C GLU A 122 -11.18 9.26 1.78
N GLU A 123 -10.51 9.87 0.81
CA GLU A 123 -10.32 9.28 -0.52
C GLU A 123 -9.10 8.37 -0.57
N ASP A 124 -8.14 8.59 0.32
CA ASP A 124 -6.89 7.84 0.35
C ASP A 124 -7.03 6.53 1.12
N VAL A 125 -7.68 6.53 2.28
CA VAL A 125 -7.74 5.36 3.17
C VAL A 125 -9.19 4.92 3.36
N GLN A 126 -9.51 3.74 2.84
CA GLN A 126 -10.87 3.21 2.85
C GLN A 126 -10.89 1.75 3.27
N ALA A 127 -11.82 1.40 4.16
CA ALA A 127 -12.10 0.03 4.58
C ALA A 127 -13.43 -0.42 3.96
N TRP A 128 -13.42 -1.59 3.33
CA TRP A 128 -14.55 -2.17 2.64
C TRP A 128 -14.91 -3.48 3.34
N LEU A 129 -16.12 -3.54 3.88
CA LEU A 129 -16.65 -4.74 4.53
C LEU A 129 -17.65 -5.43 3.62
N ILE A 130 -17.48 -6.75 3.49
CA ILE A 130 -18.35 -7.62 2.71
C ILE A 130 -18.69 -8.85 3.56
N PRO A 131 -19.97 -9.20 3.74
CA PRO A 131 -20.36 -10.38 4.50
C PRO A 131 -19.90 -11.68 3.82
N TYR A 132 -19.87 -12.77 4.58
CA TYR A 132 -19.50 -14.09 4.06
C TYR A 132 -20.62 -14.84 3.32
N ASP A 133 -21.70 -14.15 2.96
CA ASP A 133 -22.80 -14.68 2.15
C ASP A 133 -22.36 -15.04 0.73
N GLN A 134 -22.71 -16.25 0.28
CA GLN A 134 -22.26 -16.79 -1.02
C GLN A 134 -22.94 -16.12 -2.22
N ALA A 135 -24.21 -15.74 -2.10
CA ALA A 135 -24.96 -15.12 -3.18
C ALA A 135 -24.43 -13.69 -3.43
N ILE A 136 -24.24 -12.93 -2.35
CA ILE A 136 -23.62 -11.60 -2.36
C ILE A 136 -22.22 -11.70 -2.94
N TRP A 137 -21.41 -12.63 -2.45
CA TRP A 137 -20.03 -12.82 -2.90
C TRP A 137 -19.94 -13.15 -4.39
N SER A 138 -20.77 -14.08 -4.88
CA SER A 138 -20.83 -14.43 -6.30
C SER A 138 -21.25 -13.25 -7.17
N ASN A 139 -22.19 -12.43 -6.70
CA ASN A 139 -22.63 -11.23 -7.40
C ASN A 139 -21.48 -10.21 -7.49
N ILE A 140 -20.80 -9.91 -6.37
CA ILE A 140 -19.68 -8.96 -6.34
C ILE A 140 -18.54 -9.41 -7.26
N LYS A 141 -18.22 -10.71 -7.33
CA LYS A 141 -17.18 -11.22 -8.23
C LYS A 141 -17.55 -11.07 -9.71
N THR A 142 -18.82 -11.30 -10.03
CA THR A 142 -19.32 -11.28 -11.42
C THR A 142 -19.56 -9.85 -11.91
N ASN A 143 -20.13 -9.02 -11.04
CA ASN A 143 -20.58 -7.67 -11.36
C ASN A 143 -20.12 -6.70 -10.24
N PRO A 144 -18.81 -6.42 -10.14
CA PRO A 144 -18.26 -5.65 -9.04
C PRO A 144 -18.84 -4.21 -9.02
N PRO A 145 -19.13 -3.66 -7.83
CA PRO A 145 -19.57 -2.28 -7.70
C PRO A 145 -18.65 -1.28 -8.41
N SER A 146 -19.22 -0.26 -9.03
CA SER A 146 -18.46 0.79 -9.73
C SER A 146 -17.55 1.58 -8.79
N GLU A 147 -17.97 1.73 -7.53
CA GLU A 147 -17.23 2.41 -6.46
C GLU A 147 -15.92 1.71 -6.09
N PHE A 148 -15.78 0.41 -6.37
CA PHE A 148 -14.55 -0.31 -6.03
C PHE A 148 -13.38 0.16 -6.92
N PRO A 149 -12.21 0.46 -6.35
CA PRO A 149 -11.03 0.74 -7.15
C PRO A 149 -10.58 -0.51 -7.90
N ASP A 150 -9.98 -0.35 -9.09
CA ASP A 150 -9.63 -1.47 -9.96
C ASP A 150 -8.70 -2.51 -9.29
N PRO A 151 -7.70 -2.13 -8.47
CA PRO A 151 -6.91 -3.11 -7.73
C PRO A 151 -7.73 -3.94 -6.74
N LEU A 152 -8.80 -3.38 -6.15
CA LEU A 152 -9.70 -4.13 -5.27
C LEU A 152 -10.54 -5.12 -6.09
N LYS A 153 -11.08 -4.70 -7.23
CA LYS A 153 -11.83 -5.59 -8.15
C LYS A 153 -10.97 -6.79 -8.56
N GLN A 154 -9.72 -6.54 -8.96
CA GLN A 154 -8.78 -7.59 -9.33
C GLN A 154 -8.47 -8.53 -8.15
N THR A 155 -8.29 -7.98 -6.94
CA THR A 155 -8.03 -8.78 -5.74
C THR A 155 -9.20 -9.72 -5.43
N ILE A 156 -10.43 -9.20 -5.49
CA ILE A 156 -11.67 -9.96 -5.25
C ILE A 156 -11.89 -11.03 -6.31
N GLN A 157 -11.70 -10.71 -7.59
CA GLN A 157 -11.88 -11.66 -8.69
C GLN A 157 -10.92 -12.86 -8.59
N ASN A 158 -9.70 -12.62 -8.12
CA ASN A 158 -8.67 -13.66 -7.95
C ASN A 158 -8.82 -14.48 -6.66
N GLU A 159 -9.75 -14.10 -5.77
CA GLU A 159 -9.95 -14.81 -4.52
C GLU A 159 -10.68 -16.15 -4.74
N LYS A 160 -10.22 -17.18 -4.02
CA LYS A 160 -10.83 -18.51 -4.02
C LYS A 160 -12.12 -18.51 -3.20
N ASP A 161 -13.13 -19.19 -3.72
CA ASP A 161 -14.40 -19.33 -3.01
C ASP A 161 -14.26 -20.28 -1.82
N ILE A 162 -14.79 -19.85 -0.68
CA ILE A 162 -14.89 -20.67 0.53
C ILE A 162 -16.27 -21.31 0.53
N LYS A 163 -16.31 -22.64 0.71
CA LYS A 163 -17.55 -23.42 0.66
C LYS A 163 -18.30 -23.50 2.00
N GLU A 164 -17.63 -23.14 3.09
CA GLU A 164 -18.20 -23.18 4.44
C GLU A 164 -19.05 -21.95 4.72
N ASN A 165 -20.17 -22.14 5.43
CA ASN A 165 -21.00 -21.05 5.90
C ASN A 165 -20.41 -20.49 7.21
N VAL A 166 -19.68 -19.40 7.08
CA VAL A 166 -19.03 -18.67 8.18
C VAL A 166 -19.59 -17.25 8.34
N SER A 167 -20.77 -16.98 7.75
CA SER A 167 -21.35 -15.64 7.67
C SER A 167 -21.70 -15.03 9.02
N ASP A 168 -22.06 -15.86 10.00
CA ASP A 168 -22.44 -15.38 11.36
C ASP A 168 -21.22 -14.98 12.21
N TYR A 169 -20.02 -15.23 11.69
CA TYR A 169 -18.80 -15.32 12.48
C TYR A 169 -17.64 -14.55 11.90
N LEU A 170 -17.64 -14.34 10.59
CA LEU A 170 -16.58 -13.67 9.85
C LEU A 170 -17.16 -12.57 8.95
N LEU A 171 -16.43 -11.47 8.82
CA LEU A 171 -16.64 -10.43 7.82
C LEU A 171 -15.36 -10.25 7.01
N ARG A 172 -15.48 -10.15 5.69
CA ARG A 172 -14.33 -9.84 4.84
C ARG A 172 -14.02 -8.37 5.01
N LEU A 173 -12.75 -8.07 5.27
CA LEU A 173 -12.26 -6.71 5.34
C LEU A 173 -11.22 -6.51 4.24
N TYR A 174 -11.45 -5.51 3.40
CA TYR A 174 -10.46 -5.03 2.45
C TYR A 174 -10.11 -3.60 2.81
N VAL A 175 -8.83 -3.30 2.94
CA VAL A 175 -8.37 -1.92 3.15
C VAL A 175 -7.62 -1.47 1.91
N THR A 176 -8.07 -0.37 1.34
CA THR A 176 -7.39 0.30 0.23
C THR A 176 -6.71 1.57 0.72
N VAL A 177 -5.43 1.71 0.36
CA VAL A 177 -4.65 2.94 0.62
C VAL A 177 -4.09 3.46 -0.69
N ARG A 178 -4.50 4.66 -1.08
CA ARG A 178 -3.94 5.37 -2.23
C ARG A 178 -2.58 5.96 -1.83
N SER A 179 -1.58 5.76 -2.67
CA SER A 179 -0.25 6.32 -2.49
C SER A 179 0.35 6.64 -3.85
N ASN A 180 0.61 7.93 -4.09
CA ASN A 180 0.91 8.45 -5.42
C ASN A 180 -0.21 8.07 -6.41
N ASN A 181 0.13 7.36 -7.49
CA ASN A 181 -0.82 6.91 -8.51
C ASN A 181 -1.20 5.43 -8.39
N GLU A 182 -0.90 4.78 -7.26
CA GLU A 182 -1.25 3.37 -7.01
C GLU A 182 -2.23 3.27 -5.85
N VAL A 183 -3.16 2.31 -5.92
CA VAL A 183 -4.00 1.90 -4.80
C VAL A 183 -3.48 0.54 -4.31
N ILE A 184 -3.01 0.52 -3.07
CA ILE A 184 -2.60 -0.70 -2.39
C ILE A 184 -3.82 -1.32 -1.74
N VAL A 185 -4.00 -2.63 -1.89
CA VAL A 185 -5.09 -3.38 -1.26
C VAL A 185 -4.50 -4.39 -0.30
N LEU A 186 -4.94 -4.37 0.95
CA LEU A 186 -4.69 -5.43 1.92
C LEU A 186 -6.00 -6.09 2.32
N LYS A 187 -5.92 -7.42 2.50
CA LYS A 187 -7.01 -8.23 2.99
C LYS A 187 -6.85 -8.49 4.48
N GLY A 188 -7.94 -8.38 5.21
CA GLY A 188 -8.12 -8.80 6.59
C GLY A 188 -9.44 -9.57 6.76
N VAL A 189 -9.71 -9.99 7.99
CA VAL A 189 -10.97 -10.64 8.37
C VAL A 189 -11.32 -10.13 9.77
N ILE A 190 -12.56 -9.71 9.98
CA ILE A 190 -13.07 -9.43 11.32
C ILE A 190 -13.79 -10.70 11.77
N ALA A 191 -13.37 -11.24 12.92
CA ALA A 191 -13.91 -12.48 13.47
C ALA A 191 -14.62 -12.22 14.79
N ASN A 192 -15.67 -13.00 15.06
CA ASN A 192 -16.31 -13.03 16.36
C ASN A 192 -15.32 -13.59 17.41
N GLU A 193 -15.22 -12.91 18.55
CA GLU A 193 -14.29 -13.28 19.64
C GLU A 193 -14.56 -14.68 20.20
N SER A 194 -15.76 -15.23 20.03
CA SER A 194 -16.12 -16.59 20.49
C SER A 194 -15.38 -17.73 19.78
N ILE A 195 -14.66 -17.44 18.70
CA ILE A 195 -14.00 -18.43 17.81
C ILE A 195 -12.49 -18.18 17.71
N ARG A 196 -11.97 -17.20 18.46
CA ARG A 196 -10.57 -16.83 18.50
C ARG A 196 -9.85 -17.54 19.65
#